data_AF-A0A9D6NAP4-F1
#
_entry.id   AF-A0A9D6NAP4-F1
#
_cell.length_a   1.000
_cell.length_b   1.000
_cell.length_c   1.000
_cell.angle_alpha   90.00
_cell.angle_beta   90.00
_cell.angle_gamma   90.00
#
_symmetry.space_group_name_H-M   'P 1'
#
loop_
_entity.id
_entity.type
_entity.pdbx_description
1 polymer ?
#
loop_
_entity_poly.entity_id
_entity_poly.type
_entity_poly.pdbx_seq_one_letter_code
_entity_poly.pdbx_strand_id
1 'polypeptide(L)'
;MEQNVAFTRIREAFQKRGAEVGRTSLCESQAGPCIEIALISPQVAARHADLLEALVEETRWNLRFAREPNQHLIKQRVREILPAEWGLKKEPGFLKAEGKVRLKLSARPAAQDLTRVAERVLEVTGMELEVD
;
A
#
# COMPACT_ATOMS: atom_id res chain seq x y z
N MET A 1 2.92 23.15 -14.25
CA MET A 1 3.02 21.91 -15.04
C MET A 1 1.62 21.46 -15.43
N GLU A 2 1.39 20.96 -16.65
CA GLU A 2 0.07 20.41 -17.03
C GLU A 2 -0.26 19.12 -16.24
N GLN A 3 -1.55 18.83 -16.08
CA GLN A 3 -2.04 17.73 -15.24
C GLN A 3 -1.49 16.35 -15.65
N ASN A 4 -1.57 16.00 -16.95
CA ASN A 4 -1.12 14.69 -17.42
C ASN A 4 0.38 14.50 -17.25
N VAL A 5 1.16 15.58 -17.41
CA VAL A 5 2.61 15.58 -17.17
C VAL A 5 2.89 15.38 -15.67
N ALA A 6 2.13 16.03 -14.79
CA ALA A 6 2.26 15.84 -13.34
C ALA A 6 1.96 14.38 -12.93
N PHE A 7 0.91 13.76 -13.48
CA PHE A 7 0.60 12.35 -13.21
C PHE A 7 1.73 11.41 -13.61
N THR A 8 2.29 11.59 -14.80
CA THR A 8 3.44 10.79 -15.25
C THR A 8 4.63 10.99 -14.33
N ARG A 9 4.98 12.23 -14.01
CA ARG A 9 6.12 12.56 -13.15
C ARG A 9 5.99 11.96 -11.75
N ILE A 10 4.80 12.03 -11.16
CA ILE A 10 4.49 11.41 -9.86
C ILE A 10 4.75 9.90 -9.92
N ARG A 11 4.17 9.20 -10.91
CA ARG A 11 4.34 7.74 -11.04
C ARG A 11 5.80 7.33 -11.17
N GLU A 12 6.57 8.02 -12.00
CA GLU A 12 8.00 7.76 -12.16
C GLU A 12 8.79 7.97 -10.86
N ALA A 13 8.45 9.00 -10.09
CA ALA A 13 9.14 9.31 -8.83
C ALA A 13 8.93 8.20 -7.78
N PHE A 14 7.70 7.71 -7.64
CA PHE A 14 7.39 6.60 -6.73
C PHE A 14 7.99 5.28 -7.21
N GLN A 15 7.95 5.02 -8.53
CA GLN A 15 8.58 3.83 -9.10
C GLN A 15 10.09 3.77 -8.84
N LYS A 16 10.80 4.90 -8.92
CA LYS A 16 12.23 4.99 -8.57
C LYS A 16 12.52 4.66 -7.10
N ARG A 17 11.53 4.80 -6.21
CA ARG A 17 11.60 4.39 -4.80
C ARG A 17 11.03 2.99 -4.53
N GLY A 18 10.69 2.23 -5.56
CA GLY A 18 10.14 0.88 -5.43
C GLY A 18 8.67 0.84 -4.98
N ALA A 19 7.95 1.97 -5.03
CA ALA A 19 6.54 2.04 -4.66
C ALA A 19 5.65 2.02 -5.90
N GLU A 20 4.65 1.14 -5.89
CA GLU A 20 3.65 1.05 -6.96
C GLU A 20 2.52 2.05 -6.72
N VAL A 21 2.36 3.00 -7.64
CA VAL A 21 1.23 3.94 -7.63
C VAL A 21 0.05 3.29 -8.34
N GLY A 22 -1.07 3.20 -7.62
CA GLY A 22 -2.34 2.79 -8.20
C GLY A 22 -3.00 3.97 -8.93
N ARG A 23 -4.19 4.35 -8.47
CA ARG A 23 -4.94 5.46 -9.07
C ARG A 23 -4.34 6.82 -8.69
N THR A 24 -4.17 7.69 -9.67
CA THR A 24 -3.97 9.13 -9.49
C THR A 24 -5.21 9.86 -9.98
N SER A 25 -5.81 10.73 -9.18
CA SER A 25 -7.05 11.43 -9.53
C SER A 25 -7.06 12.86 -9.03
N LEU A 26 -7.78 13.74 -9.73
CA LEU A 26 -8.07 15.07 -9.20
C LEU A 26 -9.01 14.97 -8.01
N CYS A 27 -8.78 15.85 -7.03
CA CYS A 27 -9.61 16.05 -5.86
C CYS A 27 -9.78 17.55 -5.61
N GLU A 28 -10.76 17.90 -4.80
CA GLU A 28 -10.84 19.23 -4.19
C GLU A 28 -10.37 19.16 -2.74
N SER A 29 -9.67 20.21 -2.34
CA SER A 29 -9.23 20.46 -0.97
C SER A 29 -9.62 21.89 -0.57
N GLN A 30 -9.51 22.21 0.72
CA GLN A 30 -9.73 23.56 1.22
C GLN A 30 -8.78 24.60 0.58
N ALA A 31 -7.61 24.16 0.10
CA ALA A 31 -6.62 25.00 -0.59
C ALA A 31 -6.78 25.01 -2.12
N GLY A 32 -7.90 24.48 -2.64
CA GLY A 32 -8.18 24.38 -4.07
C GLY A 32 -7.93 22.98 -4.66
N PRO A 33 -7.75 22.88 -5.99
CA PRO A 33 -7.60 21.58 -6.67
C PRO A 33 -6.34 20.87 -6.20
N CYS A 34 -6.46 19.56 -6.01
CA CYS A 34 -5.40 18.67 -5.58
C CYS A 34 -5.32 17.42 -6.45
N ILE A 35 -4.20 16.72 -6.36
CA ILE A 35 -4.03 15.38 -6.90
C ILE A 35 -3.97 14.41 -5.72
N GLU A 36 -4.88 13.45 -5.72
CA GLU A 36 -4.88 12.34 -4.79
C GLU A 36 -4.12 11.15 -5.39
N ILE A 37 -3.20 10.58 -4.61
CA ILE A 37 -2.34 9.47 -5.00
C ILE A 37 -2.72 8.26 -4.15
N ALA A 38 -3.20 7.20 -4.79
CA ALA A 38 -3.47 5.94 -4.13
C ALA A 38 -2.24 5.03 -4.16
N LEU A 39 -1.73 4.71 -2.97
CA LEU A 39 -0.81 3.60 -2.74
C LEU A 39 -1.60 2.42 -2.16
N ILE A 40 -0.94 1.26 -2.00
CA ILE A 40 -1.60 0.04 -1.50
C ILE A 40 -2.29 0.25 -0.14
N SER A 41 -1.71 1.06 0.74
CA SER A 41 -2.28 1.41 2.05
C SER A 41 -1.77 2.77 2.55
N PRO A 42 -2.49 3.41 3.49
CA PRO A 42 -2.01 4.60 4.19
C PRO A 42 -0.69 4.41 4.93
N GLN A 43 -0.44 3.21 5.47
CA GLN A 43 0.79 2.86 6.18
C GLN A 43 1.99 2.87 5.25
N VAL A 44 1.84 2.34 4.02
CA VAL A 44 2.89 2.44 3.00
C VAL A 44 3.05 3.89 2.55
N ALA A 45 1.94 4.62 2.37
CA ALA A 45 1.99 6.01 1.95
C ALA A 45 2.72 6.93 2.92
N ALA A 46 2.55 6.73 4.23
CA ALA A 46 3.25 7.49 5.26
C ALA A 46 4.80 7.40 5.13
N ARG A 47 5.34 6.30 4.59
CA ARG A 47 6.78 6.11 4.37
C ARG A 47 7.34 6.98 3.24
N HIS A 48 6.47 7.63 2.46
CA HIS A 48 6.83 8.46 1.31
C HIS A 48 6.37 9.92 1.49
N ALA A 49 6.16 10.37 2.74
CA ALA A 49 5.77 11.75 3.02
C ALA A 49 6.80 12.76 2.49
N ASP A 50 8.10 12.46 2.63
CA ASP A 50 9.19 13.27 2.11
C ASP A 50 9.16 13.41 0.58
N LEU A 51 8.87 12.30 -0.12
CA LEU A 51 8.72 12.31 -1.57
C LEU A 51 7.50 13.12 -2.01
N LEU A 52 6.40 13.04 -1.26
CA LEU A 52 5.19 13.82 -1.53
C LEU A 52 5.49 15.32 -1.47
N GLU A 53 6.18 15.78 -0.42
CA GLU A 53 6.58 17.18 -0.26
C GLU A 53 7.49 17.66 -1.39
N ALA A 54 8.51 16.87 -1.75
CA ALA A 54 9.38 17.20 -2.88
C ALA A 54 8.60 17.33 -4.20
N LEU A 55 7.61 16.45 -4.43
CA LEU A 55 6.77 16.49 -5.62
C LEU A 55 5.79 17.68 -5.61
N VAL A 56 5.31 18.14 -4.46
CA VAL A 56 4.50 19.37 -4.36
C VAL A 56 5.32 20.56 -4.86
N GLU A 57 6.56 20.70 -4.39
CA GLU A 57 7.45 21.79 -4.83
C GLU A 57 7.81 21.70 -6.31
N GLU A 58 8.11 20.49 -6.79
CA GLU A 58 8.51 20.25 -8.18
C GLU A 58 7.35 20.48 -9.17
N THR A 59 6.17 19.91 -8.87
CA THR A 59 5.04 19.93 -9.80
C THR A 59 4.18 21.18 -9.67
N ARG A 60 4.28 21.89 -8.54
CA ARG A 60 3.41 23.00 -8.12
C ARG A 60 1.94 22.61 -7.94
N TRP A 61 1.67 21.32 -7.79
CA TRP A 61 0.34 20.80 -7.46
C TRP A 61 0.21 20.53 -5.97
N ASN A 62 -0.97 20.80 -5.41
CA ASN A 62 -1.32 20.27 -4.10
C ASN A 62 -1.47 18.75 -4.23
N LEU A 63 -0.71 17.97 -3.45
CA LEU A 63 -0.76 16.51 -3.49
C LEU A 63 -1.23 15.97 -2.14
N ARG A 64 -1.97 14.86 -2.15
CA ARG A 64 -2.31 14.11 -0.94
C ARG A 64 -2.36 12.61 -1.21
N PHE A 65 -2.20 11.81 -0.17
CA PHE A 65 -2.43 10.37 -0.25
C PHE A 65 -3.91 10.02 -0.05
N ALA A 66 -4.36 8.97 -0.75
CA ALA A 66 -5.66 8.36 -0.48
C ALA A 66 -5.69 7.77 0.93
N ARG A 67 -6.79 7.96 1.64
CA ARG A 67 -7.00 7.43 3.01
C ARG A 67 -7.50 5.99 3.02
N GLU A 68 -8.08 5.55 1.91
CA GLU A 68 -8.65 4.22 1.79
C GLU A 68 -7.58 3.23 1.30
N PRO A 69 -7.32 2.15 2.06
CA PRO A 69 -6.42 1.10 1.61
C PRO A 69 -7.05 0.31 0.45
N ASN A 70 -6.21 -0.19 -0.46
CA ASN A 70 -6.64 -1.06 -1.53
C ASN A 70 -6.77 -2.50 -1.01
N GLN A 71 -7.91 -2.81 -0.40
CA GLN A 71 -8.18 -4.14 0.18
C GLN A 71 -7.92 -5.29 -0.81
N HIS A 72 -8.32 -5.13 -2.07
CA HIS A 72 -8.15 -6.18 -3.08
C HIS A 72 -6.65 -6.46 -3.33
N LEU A 73 -5.87 -5.40 -3.56
CA LEU A 73 -4.43 -5.52 -3.79
C LEU A 73 -3.71 -6.06 -2.55
N ILE A 74 -4.10 -5.63 -1.34
CA ILE A 74 -3.54 -6.16 -0.08
C ILE A 74 -3.76 -7.67 0.00
N LYS A 75 -5.00 -8.15 -0.18
CA LYS A 75 -5.30 -9.58 -0.15
C LYS A 75 -4.51 -10.35 -1.22
N GLN A 76 -4.39 -9.78 -2.41
CA GLN A 76 -3.63 -10.38 -3.50
C GLN A 76 -2.15 -10.51 -3.14
N ARG A 77 -1.50 -9.42 -2.70
CA ARG A 77 -0.08 -9.43 -2.30
C ARG A 77 0.19 -10.42 -1.16
N VAL A 78 -0.69 -10.47 -0.17
CA VAL A 78 -0.57 -11.45 0.92
C VAL A 78 -0.60 -12.87 0.38
N ARG A 79 -1.51 -13.20 -0.55
CA ARG A 79 -1.55 -14.53 -1.18
C ARG A 79 -0.30 -14.86 -1.98
N GLU A 80 0.27 -13.88 -2.69
CA GLU A 80 1.50 -14.04 -3.46
C GLU A 80 2.72 -14.29 -2.57
N ILE A 81 2.73 -13.71 -1.36
CA ILE A 81 3.83 -13.86 -0.39
C ILE A 81 3.73 -15.20 0.36
N LEU A 82 2.53 -15.72 0.60
CA LEU A 82 2.33 -16.91 1.40
C LEU A 82 2.81 -18.19 0.71
N PRO A 83 3.59 -19.05 1.41
CA PRO A 83 3.94 -20.37 0.89
C PRO A 83 2.70 -21.26 0.69
N ALA A 84 2.65 -21.99 -0.42
CA ALA A 84 1.49 -22.82 -0.77
C ALA A 84 1.27 -23.95 0.24
N GLU A 85 2.36 -24.47 0.82
CA GLU A 85 2.38 -25.55 1.80
C GLU A 85 1.70 -25.17 3.13
N TRP A 86 1.49 -23.89 3.42
CA TRP A 86 0.74 -23.47 4.61
C TRP A 86 -0.77 -23.71 4.46
N GLY A 87 -1.23 -23.93 3.22
CA GLY A 87 -2.61 -24.31 2.90
C GLY A 87 -3.63 -23.32 3.43
N LEU A 88 -3.63 -22.12 2.85
CA LEU A 88 -4.60 -21.07 3.16
C LEU A 88 -6.04 -21.56 2.93
N LYS A 89 -6.83 -21.69 4.01
CA LYS A 89 -8.17 -22.29 4.00
C LYS A 89 -9.25 -21.39 3.41
N LYS A 90 -9.09 -20.07 3.51
CA LYS A 90 -10.02 -19.06 2.99
C LYS A 90 -9.25 -17.80 2.61
N GLU A 91 -9.92 -16.86 1.93
CA GLU A 91 -9.30 -15.57 1.65
C GLU A 91 -8.73 -14.88 2.91
N PRO A 92 -7.61 -14.15 2.78
CA PRO A 92 -7.08 -13.35 3.89
C PRO A 92 -8.16 -12.37 4.39
N GLY A 93 -8.45 -12.42 5.69
CA GLY A 93 -9.36 -11.49 6.34
C GLY A 93 -8.72 -10.12 6.45
N PHE A 94 -9.42 -9.08 6.04
CA PHE A 94 -8.90 -7.71 6.07
C PHE A 94 -9.53 -6.94 7.24
N LEU A 95 -8.70 -6.59 8.23
CA LEU A 95 -9.11 -5.89 9.45
C LEU A 95 -8.61 -4.45 9.38
N LYS A 96 -9.33 -3.61 8.60
CA LYS A 96 -8.94 -2.22 8.31
C LYS A 96 -8.63 -1.41 9.56
N ALA A 97 -9.52 -1.45 10.55
CA ALA A 97 -9.41 -0.65 11.77
C ALA A 97 -8.19 -1.02 12.62
N GLU A 98 -7.76 -2.28 12.55
CA GLU A 98 -6.62 -2.80 13.32
C GLU A 98 -5.31 -2.72 12.54
N GLY A 99 -5.34 -2.41 11.24
CA GLY A 99 -4.13 -2.49 10.41
C GLY A 99 -3.63 -3.92 10.22
N LYS A 100 -4.52 -4.92 10.29
CA LYS A 100 -4.15 -6.35 10.22
C LYS A 100 -4.74 -7.10 9.03
N VAL A 101 -4.06 -8.18 8.67
CA VAL A 101 -4.57 -9.26 7.81
C VAL A 101 -4.59 -10.57 8.58
N ARG A 102 -5.77 -11.18 8.70
CA ARG A 102 -5.98 -12.45 9.40
C ARG A 102 -5.98 -13.63 8.45
N LEU A 103 -5.15 -14.63 8.71
CA LEU A 103 -5.04 -15.87 7.94
C LEU A 103 -5.69 -17.03 8.69
N LYS A 104 -6.30 -17.95 7.92
CA LYS A 104 -6.67 -19.28 8.42
C LYS A 104 -5.88 -20.31 7.64
N LEU A 105 -4.98 -21.01 8.32
CA LEU A 105 -4.05 -21.95 7.69
C LEU A 105 -4.46 -23.41 8.00
N SER A 106 -4.10 -24.34 7.12
CA SER A 106 -4.28 -25.78 7.36
C SER A 106 -3.06 -26.39 8.03
N ALA A 107 -1.86 -25.92 7.69
CA ALA A 107 -0.63 -26.29 8.35
C ALA A 107 -0.16 -25.18 9.30
N ARG A 108 0.46 -25.58 10.42
CA ARG A 108 1.10 -24.63 11.34
C ARG A 108 2.50 -24.33 10.82
N PRO A 109 2.80 -23.09 10.40
CA PRO A 109 4.14 -22.73 9.95
C PRO A 109 5.14 -22.75 11.11
N ALA A 110 6.42 -22.96 10.80
CA ALA A 110 7.48 -22.75 11.78
C ALA A 110 7.54 -21.27 12.18
N ALA A 111 7.89 -20.98 13.43
CA ALA A 111 7.89 -19.60 13.94
C ALA A 111 8.84 -18.68 13.13
N GLN A 112 9.97 -19.21 12.68
CA GLN A 112 10.92 -18.50 11.80
C GLN A 112 10.27 -18.09 10.48
N ASP A 113 9.61 -19.03 9.80
CA ASP A 113 9.00 -18.76 8.50
C ASP A 113 7.82 -17.79 8.63
N LEU A 114 7.03 -17.94 9.70
CA LEU A 114 5.97 -17.00 10.04
C LEU A 114 6.49 -15.59 10.24
N THR A 115 7.59 -15.43 10.98
CA THR A 115 8.21 -14.12 11.21
C THR A 115 8.65 -13.48 9.90
N ARG A 116 9.38 -14.23 9.06
CA ARG A 116 9.88 -13.73 7.77
C ARG A 116 8.75 -13.32 6.82
N VAL A 117 7.68 -14.11 6.76
CA VAL A 117 6.50 -13.80 5.94
C VAL A 117 5.76 -12.60 6.52
N ALA A 118 5.61 -12.49 7.83
CA ALA A 118 4.97 -11.35 8.48
C ALA A 118 5.72 -10.04 8.20
N GLU A 119 7.05 -10.06 8.31
CA GLU A 119 7.92 -8.92 7.94
C GLU A 119 7.70 -8.52 6.48
N ARG A 120 7.67 -9.50 5.56
CA ARG A 120 7.47 -9.23 4.13
C ARG A 120 6.08 -8.67 3.84
N VAL A 121 5.04 -9.17 4.51
CA VAL A 121 3.67 -8.64 4.39
C VAL A 121 3.62 -7.21 4.92
N LEU A 122 4.22 -6.93 6.06
CA LEU A 122 4.29 -5.59 6.63
C LEU A 122 5.08 -4.62 5.74
N GLU A 123 6.18 -5.07 5.17
CA GLU A 123 6.98 -4.30 4.22
C GLU A 123 6.16 -3.92 2.98
N VAL A 124 5.53 -4.89 2.33
CA VAL A 124 4.84 -4.68 1.04
C VAL A 124 3.49 -3.97 1.21
N THR A 125 2.73 -4.32 2.25
CA THR A 125 1.34 -3.87 2.39
C THR A 125 1.13 -2.86 3.51
N GLY A 126 2.08 -2.75 4.44
CA GLY A 126 1.91 -1.95 5.66
C GLY A 126 0.94 -2.56 6.68
N MET A 127 0.51 -3.81 6.47
CA MET A 127 -0.41 -4.52 7.35
C MET A 127 0.31 -5.55 8.20
N GLU A 128 -0.08 -5.68 9.47
CA GLU A 128 0.41 -6.73 10.35
C GLU A 128 -0.27 -8.07 10.04
N LEU A 129 0.47 -9.17 10.20
CA LEU A 129 -0.04 -10.51 9.94
C LEU A 129 -0.53 -11.16 11.23
N GLU A 130 -1.75 -11.71 11.20
CA GLU A 130 -2.33 -12.46 12.30
C GLU A 130 -2.75 -13.85 11.80
N VAL A 131 -2.42 -14.89 12.53
CA VAL A 131 -2.80 -16.28 12.19
C VAL A 131 -3.75 -16.81 13.25
N ASP A 132 -4.88 -17.35 12.79
CA ASP A 132 -5.90 -18.04 13.60
C ASP A 132 -5.67 -19.56 13.61
#